data_AF-A0AA88YH45-F1
#
_entry.id   AF-A0AA88YH45-F1
#
_cell.length_a   1.000
_cell.length_b   1.000
_cell.length_c   1.000
_cell.angle_alpha   90.00
_cell.angle_beta   90.00
_cell.angle_gamma   90.00
#
_symmetry.space_group_name_H-M   'P 1'
#
loop_
_entity.id
_entity.type
_entity.pdbx_description
1 polymer ?
#
loop_
_entity_poly.entity_id
_entity_poly.type
_entity_poly.pdbx_seq_one_letter_code
_entity_poly.pdbx_strand_id
1 'polypeptide(L)'
;MCNTLRDLHSKHIDHILWIGGDANLPDINWNCDSIEGNNYSAPINQSFIDTISDICCQQIVDFPTRNNNILDIFLSNRPSLISKAVAIPGLRDHNIVLVDSSIRPQLHRPIRRLIYLWSKADTESDAINSDLITARKAEFPYNKSSVDVMWKDFKVVCTKSINAHVPSKYTSTRFNQPWCDRNIKKLSRKKKRAHRKARKTNTKRDWDRYQELQRNNRKECRGAYNRYINNMLGEEGTTNKKLYSYIKSKRGDSSGVSPLRSDGSLHSNPTDKAEILNQQFSSVFNTESTDNIPDLGPSPFTSVNNITVTEPGVLKLLKNFNPHKASGPDNISSRFLRTMATTLSPILTIIFQASLDQGKVPDDWKSAHVTPLFKKGDKAKASNYRPVSLTSVCCKTLEHIVPSHIIKHLEKNNILSDQQHGFRKRRSCESQF
;
A
#
# COMPACT_ATOMS: atom_id res chain seq x y z
N MET A 1 29.47 0.20 13.47
CA MET A 1 28.71 -1.01 13.84
C MET A 1 28.60 -1.15 15.35
N CYS A 2 29.73 -1.25 16.07
CA CYS A 2 29.74 -1.46 17.53
C CYS A 2 28.84 -0.49 18.32
N ASN A 3 28.97 0.82 18.06
CA ASN A 3 28.13 1.84 18.74
C ASN A 3 26.63 1.64 18.48
N THR A 4 26.26 1.22 17.27
CA THR A 4 24.86 0.94 16.91
C THR A 4 24.34 -0.28 17.67
N LEU A 5 25.17 -1.32 17.84
CA LEU A 5 24.79 -2.51 18.60
C LEU A 5 24.59 -2.17 20.08
N ARG A 6 25.48 -1.38 20.68
CA ARG A 6 25.34 -0.92 22.07
C ARG A 6 24.09 -0.05 22.27
N ASP A 7 23.82 0.89 21.36
CA ASP A 7 22.61 1.73 21.40
C ASP A 7 21.32 0.92 21.20
N LEU A 8 21.33 -0.09 20.33
CA LEU A 8 20.19 -0.99 20.17
C LEU A 8 19.95 -1.82 21.42
N HIS A 9 21.01 -2.35 22.03
CA HIS A 9 20.91 -3.15 23.23
C HIS A 9 20.38 -2.32 24.41
N SER A 10 20.87 -1.10 24.62
CA SER A 10 20.41 -0.23 25.71
C SER A 10 18.93 0.16 25.59
N LYS A 11 18.42 0.31 24.37
CA LYS A 11 16.99 0.60 24.10
C LYS A 11 16.07 -0.61 24.21
N HIS A 12 16.62 -1.82 24.07
CA HIS A 12 15.86 -3.05 23.92
C HIS A 12 16.43 -4.20 24.76
N ILE A 13 16.78 -3.91 26.01
CA ILE A 13 17.50 -4.85 26.88
C ILE A 13 16.78 -6.19 27.09
N ASP A 14 15.45 -6.16 27.16
CA ASP A 14 14.62 -7.36 27.37
C ASP A 14 14.32 -8.14 26.08
N HIS A 15 14.76 -7.65 24.93
CA HIS A 15 14.46 -8.26 23.65
C HIS A 15 15.48 -9.34 23.28
N ILE A 16 15.02 -10.30 22.48
CA ILE A 16 15.87 -11.32 21.89
C ILE A 16 16.59 -10.70 20.69
N LEU A 17 17.92 -10.70 20.74
CA LEU A 17 18.79 -10.11 19.73
C LEU A 17 19.42 -11.22 18.89
N TRP A 18 19.23 -11.14 17.58
CA TRP A 18 19.92 -11.96 16.58
C TRP A 18 20.68 -11.04 15.62
N ILE A 19 21.99 -11.27 15.49
CA ILE A 19 22.85 -10.52 14.58
C ILE A 19 23.50 -11.53 13.66
N GLY A 20 23.30 -11.41 12.35
CA GLY A 20 23.92 -12.31 11.39
C GLY A 20 24.43 -11.58 10.17
N GLY A 21 25.50 -12.09 9.56
CA GLY A 21 26.07 -11.53 8.34
C GLY A 21 27.52 -11.93 8.11
N ASP A 22 28.06 -11.47 7.00
CA ASP A 22 29.48 -11.58 6.66
C ASP A 22 30.23 -10.46 7.40
N ALA A 23 30.84 -10.79 8.54
CA ALA A 23 31.61 -9.81 9.31
C ALA A 23 33.00 -9.58 8.69
N ASN A 24 33.48 -10.54 7.90
CA ASN A 24 34.81 -10.55 7.29
C ASN A 24 35.92 -10.17 8.29
N LEU A 25 35.89 -10.76 9.49
CA LEU A 25 36.90 -10.62 10.54
C LEU A 25 37.68 -11.95 10.67
N PRO A 26 38.58 -12.26 9.72
CA PRO A 26 39.27 -13.55 9.68
C PRO A 26 40.30 -13.72 10.81
N ASP A 27 40.67 -12.64 11.49
CA ASP A 27 41.70 -12.66 12.53
C ASP A 27 41.15 -13.08 13.91
N ILE A 28 39.82 -13.14 14.07
CA ILE A 28 39.18 -13.56 15.32
C ILE A 28 39.04 -15.09 15.33
N ASN A 29 39.63 -15.74 16.32
CA ASN A 29 39.33 -17.13 16.64
C ASN A 29 38.10 -17.19 17.55
N TRP A 30 36.96 -17.56 16.97
CA TRP A 30 35.66 -17.64 17.65
C TRP A 30 35.56 -18.76 18.70
N ASN A 31 36.53 -19.69 18.79
CA ASN A 31 36.50 -20.75 19.80
C ASN A 31 37.02 -20.26 21.16
N CYS A 32 37.90 -19.26 21.17
CA CYS A 32 38.55 -18.75 22.37
C CYS A 32 38.53 -17.21 22.45
N ASP A 33 37.77 -16.56 21.56
CA ASP A 33 37.65 -15.11 21.44
C ASP A 33 39.02 -14.38 21.44
N SER A 34 40.01 -14.99 20.76
CA SER A 34 41.36 -14.45 20.63
C SER A 34 41.60 -13.86 19.23
N ILE A 35 42.64 -13.05 19.10
CA ILE A 35 43.08 -12.49 17.82
C ILE A 35 44.33 -13.27 17.39
N GLU A 36 44.24 -14.01 16.28
CA GLU A 36 45.30 -14.91 15.79
C GLU A 36 45.89 -14.46 14.43
N GLY A 37 45.34 -13.40 13.83
CA GLY A 37 45.75 -12.89 12.52
C GLY A 37 46.10 -11.40 12.51
N ASN A 38 46.65 -10.95 11.37
CA ASN A 38 47.11 -9.57 11.14
C ASN A 38 46.46 -8.92 9.89
N ASN A 39 45.33 -9.45 9.40
CA ASN A 39 44.65 -8.86 8.23
C ASN A 39 44.01 -7.51 8.55
N TYR A 40 43.54 -7.33 9.78
CA TYR A 40 42.99 -6.10 10.34
C TYR A 40 43.73 -5.71 11.62
N SER A 41 43.63 -4.41 11.97
CA SER A 41 44.25 -3.86 13.17
C SER A 41 43.66 -4.51 14.44
N ALA A 42 44.52 -4.98 15.35
CA ALA A 42 44.11 -5.66 16.58
C ALA A 42 43.04 -4.88 17.41
N PRO A 43 43.10 -3.54 17.56
CA PRO A 43 42.06 -2.77 18.22
C PRO A 43 40.66 -2.89 17.60
N ILE A 44 40.55 -3.12 16.29
CA ILE A 44 39.25 -3.28 15.61
C ILE A 44 38.62 -4.62 16.00
N ASN A 45 39.42 -5.69 15.93
CA ASN A 45 38.99 -7.03 16.32
C ASN A 45 38.61 -7.06 17.81
N GLN A 46 39.46 -6.46 18.67
CA GLN A 46 39.20 -6.36 20.11
C GLN A 46 37.93 -5.56 20.40
N SER A 47 37.75 -4.39 19.79
CA SER A 47 36.55 -3.58 19.98
C SER A 47 35.27 -4.32 19.60
N PHE A 48 35.33 -5.20 18.60
CA PHE A 48 34.19 -6.02 18.22
C PHE A 48 33.91 -7.12 19.25
N ILE A 49 34.94 -7.85 19.69
CA ILE A 49 34.83 -8.86 20.76
C ILE A 49 34.25 -8.24 22.04
N ASP A 50 34.79 -7.09 22.47
CA ASP A 50 34.31 -6.34 23.64
C ASP A 50 32.83 -5.98 23.47
N THR A 51 32.43 -5.53 22.27
CA THR A 51 31.03 -5.18 21.99
C THR A 51 30.10 -6.39 22.10
N ILE A 52 30.53 -7.56 21.61
CA ILE A 52 29.75 -8.80 21.68
C ILE A 52 29.53 -9.19 23.14
N SER A 53 30.58 -9.07 23.96
CA SER A 53 30.51 -9.27 25.41
C SER A 53 29.57 -8.26 26.07
N ASP A 54 29.70 -6.97 25.75
CA ASP A 54 28.87 -5.89 26.31
C ASP A 54 27.37 -6.11 26.08
N ILE A 55 27.00 -6.67 24.92
CA ILE A 55 25.59 -6.95 24.56
C ILE A 55 25.15 -8.37 24.94
N CYS A 56 25.96 -9.09 25.71
CA CYS A 56 25.74 -10.46 26.17
C CYS A 56 25.45 -11.44 25.02
N CYS A 57 26.04 -11.23 23.85
CA CYS A 57 25.86 -12.10 22.70
C CYS A 57 26.92 -13.21 22.67
N GLN A 58 26.54 -14.36 22.14
CA GLN A 58 27.46 -15.47 21.84
C GLN A 58 27.40 -15.80 20.35
N GLN A 59 28.56 -16.11 19.78
CA GLN A 59 28.67 -16.66 18.43
C GLN A 59 28.15 -18.09 18.41
N ILE A 60 27.23 -18.37 17.50
CA ILE A 60 26.64 -19.71 17.31
C ILE A 60 27.29 -20.46 16.16
N VAL A 61 27.91 -19.76 15.21
CA VAL A 61 28.57 -20.40 14.06
C VAL A 61 29.99 -20.82 14.46
N ASP A 62 30.17 -22.12 14.67
CA ASP A 62 31.45 -22.77 15.00
C ASP A 62 32.04 -23.58 13.81
N PHE A 63 31.43 -23.47 12.63
CA PHE A 63 31.80 -24.24 11.44
C PHE A 63 32.22 -23.34 10.28
N PRO A 64 33.12 -23.83 9.39
CA PRO A 64 33.55 -23.07 8.22
C PRO A 64 32.40 -22.72 7.26
N THR A 65 32.32 -21.45 6.90
CA THR A 65 31.35 -20.95 5.92
C THR A 65 32.00 -20.71 4.56
N ARG A 66 33.33 -20.58 4.50
CA ARG A 66 34.08 -20.51 3.24
C ARG A 66 35.42 -21.24 3.38
N ASN A 67 35.63 -22.29 2.59
CA ASN A 67 36.79 -23.18 2.71
C ASN A 67 36.93 -23.66 4.17
N ASN A 68 38.02 -23.29 4.85
CA ASN A 68 38.27 -23.60 6.26
C ASN A 68 37.98 -22.43 7.22
N ASN A 69 37.49 -21.31 6.71
CA ASN A 69 37.30 -20.08 7.49
C ASN A 69 35.84 -19.90 7.92
N ILE A 70 35.66 -19.39 9.14
CA ILE A 70 34.37 -18.95 9.69
C ILE A 70 34.25 -17.45 9.41
N LEU A 71 33.55 -17.07 8.33
CA LEU A 71 33.42 -15.66 7.92
C LEU A 71 32.03 -15.09 8.19
N ASP A 72 31.00 -15.93 8.09
CA ASP A 72 29.63 -15.56 8.41
C ASP A 72 29.36 -15.82 9.89
N ILE A 73 28.92 -14.78 10.58
CA ILE A 73 28.59 -14.84 11.99
C ILE A 73 27.09 -14.98 12.20
N PHE A 74 26.71 -15.60 13.31
CA PHE A 74 25.36 -15.55 13.87
C PHE A 74 25.46 -15.42 15.39
N LEU A 75 25.25 -14.22 15.90
CA LEU A 75 25.32 -13.91 17.32
C LEU A 75 23.91 -13.92 17.93
N SER A 76 23.78 -14.44 19.15
CA SER A 76 22.55 -14.33 19.94
C SER A 76 22.80 -14.05 21.40
N ASN A 77 21.98 -13.19 22.02
CA ASN A 77 21.94 -13.01 23.47
C ASN A 77 21.13 -14.08 24.22
N ARG A 78 20.50 -15.02 23.47
CA ARG A 78 19.72 -16.15 24.00
C ARG A 78 20.10 -17.42 23.23
N PRO A 79 21.34 -17.90 23.35
CA PRO A 79 21.84 -19.08 22.64
C PRO A 79 20.99 -20.33 22.88
N SER A 80 20.40 -20.47 24.08
CA SER A 80 19.51 -21.59 24.44
C SER A 80 18.24 -21.70 23.59
N LEU A 81 17.85 -20.64 22.87
CA LEU A 81 16.72 -20.66 21.94
C LEU A 81 17.11 -21.18 20.55
N ILE A 82 18.40 -21.40 20.29
CA ILE A 82 18.89 -21.94 19.03
C ILE A 82 19.02 -23.45 19.17
N SER A 83 18.23 -24.17 18.37
CA SER A 83 18.22 -25.64 18.37
C SER A 83 19.28 -26.24 17.45
N LYS A 84 19.66 -25.52 16.38
CA LYS A 84 20.62 -25.99 15.38
C LYS A 84 21.20 -24.82 14.59
N ALA A 85 22.48 -24.88 14.29
CA ALA A 85 23.12 -24.08 13.25
C ALA A 85 23.91 -25.00 12.32
N VAL A 86 23.73 -24.86 11.01
CA VAL A 86 24.44 -25.68 10.01
C VAL A 86 24.79 -24.89 8.76
N ALA A 87 25.94 -25.23 8.16
CA ALA A 87 26.28 -24.79 6.82
C ALA A 87 25.46 -25.58 5.78
N ILE A 88 24.67 -24.88 4.97
CA ILE A 88 24.05 -25.45 3.78
C ILE A 88 24.72 -24.91 2.51
N PRO A 89 24.70 -25.66 1.40
CA PRO A 89 25.28 -25.21 0.13
C PRO A 89 24.79 -23.83 -0.30
N GLY A 90 25.69 -22.85 -0.33
CA GLY A 90 25.35 -21.49 -0.72
C GLY A 90 25.27 -21.29 -2.24
N LEU A 91 24.98 -20.05 -2.63
CA LEU A 91 24.78 -19.66 -4.04
C LEU A 91 26.09 -19.23 -4.73
N ARG A 92 27.19 -19.05 -3.97
CA ARG A 92 28.54 -18.70 -4.44
C ARG A 92 29.59 -19.54 -3.69
N ASP A 93 30.75 -18.97 -3.42
CA ASP A 93 31.90 -19.53 -2.70
C ASP A 93 31.71 -19.63 -1.18
N HIS A 94 30.69 -18.94 -0.64
CA HIS A 94 30.27 -19.08 0.75
C HIS A 94 29.09 -20.04 0.88
N ASN A 95 29.11 -20.85 1.94
CA ASN A 95 27.96 -21.63 2.43
C ASN A 95 26.96 -20.68 3.11
N ILE A 96 25.69 -21.05 3.10
CA ILE A 96 24.65 -20.32 3.84
C ILE A 96 24.60 -20.89 5.26
N VAL A 97 24.62 -20.01 6.26
CA VAL A 97 24.31 -20.36 7.65
C VAL A 97 22.80 -20.53 7.79
N LEU A 98 22.35 -21.74 8.10
CA LEU A 98 20.96 -22.04 8.43
C LEU A 98 20.85 -22.24 9.94
N VAL A 99 20.00 -21.45 10.58
CA VAL A 99 19.75 -21.50 12.02
C VAL A 99 18.30 -21.88 12.28
N ASP A 100 18.08 -22.94 13.06
CA ASP A 100 16.76 -23.34 13.55
C ASP A 100 16.61 -22.87 15.00
N SER A 101 15.54 -22.12 15.29
CA SER A 101 15.23 -21.63 16.63
C SER A 101 13.83 -22.03 17.08
N SER A 102 13.66 -22.17 18.39
CA SER A 102 12.37 -22.38 19.06
C SER A 102 11.47 -21.13 19.08
N ILE A 103 11.96 -19.97 18.64
CA ILE A 103 11.16 -18.74 18.57
C ILE A 103 10.15 -18.81 17.42
N ARG A 104 8.90 -18.46 17.74
CA ARG A 104 7.85 -18.24 16.74
C ARG A 104 7.59 -16.74 16.59
N PRO A 105 8.17 -16.06 15.59
CA PRO A 105 7.89 -14.65 15.38
C PRO A 105 6.42 -14.47 14.96
N GLN A 106 5.77 -13.41 15.45
CA GLN A 106 4.48 -12.98 14.92
C GLN A 106 4.67 -12.41 13.51
N LEU A 107 4.48 -13.26 12.50
CA LEU A 107 4.54 -12.84 11.10
C LEU A 107 3.25 -12.12 10.72
N HIS A 108 3.31 -10.80 10.58
CA HIS A 108 2.24 -10.02 9.96
C HIS A 108 2.19 -10.34 8.46
N ARG A 109 1.33 -11.28 8.08
CA ARG A 109 1.09 -11.57 6.66
C ARG A 109 0.22 -10.48 6.06
N PRO A 110 0.54 -9.97 4.86
CA PRO A 110 -0.32 -9.00 4.21
C PRO A 110 -1.69 -9.63 3.96
N ILE A 111 -2.75 -8.89 4.32
CA ILE A 111 -4.14 -9.29 4.07
C ILE A 111 -4.32 -9.51 2.56
N ARG A 112 -4.80 -10.70 2.19
CA ARG A 112 -5.12 -11.00 0.80
C ARG A 112 -6.38 -10.25 0.41
N ARG A 113 -6.32 -9.48 -0.68
CA ARG A 113 -7.45 -8.69 -1.17
C ARG A 113 -8.07 -9.38 -2.37
N LEU A 114 -9.40 -9.43 -2.42
CA LEU A 114 -10.12 -9.86 -3.61
C LEU A 114 -9.96 -8.79 -4.70
N ILE A 115 -9.65 -9.22 -5.92
CA ILE A 115 -9.49 -8.34 -7.09
C ILE A 115 -10.35 -8.89 -8.22
N TYR A 116 -11.26 -8.06 -8.71
CA TYR A 116 -12.04 -8.32 -9.91
C TYR A 116 -11.20 -8.12 -11.19
N LEU A 117 -11.23 -9.12 -12.06
CA LEU A 117 -10.48 -9.18 -13.31
C LEU A 117 -11.33 -8.65 -14.47
N TRP A 118 -11.54 -7.34 -14.47
CA TRP A 118 -12.35 -6.66 -15.51
C TRP A 118 -11.92 -6.91 -16.95
N SER A 119 -10.64 -7.22 -17.19
CA SER A 119 -10.15 -7.60 -18.54
C SER A 119 -10.61 -8.98 -18.98
N LYS A 120 -11.26 -9.73 -18.09
CA LYS A 120 -11.84 -11.06 -18.31
C LYS A 120 -13.32 -11.08 -17.93
N ALA A 121 -13.92 -9.91 -17.71
CA ALA A 121 -15.35 -9.83 -17.51
C ALA A 121 -16.03 -10.32 -18.80
N ASP A 122 -17.18 -10.98 -18.67
CA ASP A 122 -17.99 -11.34 -19.82
C ASP A 122 -18.60 -10.07 -20.43
N THR A 123 -17.87 -9.48 -21.37
CA THR A 123 -18.28 -8.27 -22.11
C THR A 123 -18.97 -8.62 -23.42
N GLU A 124 -18.94 -9.88 -23.86
CA GLU A 124 -19.48 -10.32 -25.15
C GLU A 124 -20.98 -10.64 -25.05
N SER A 125 -21.44 -11.16 -23.91
CA SER A 125 -22.85 -11.51 -23.69
C SER A 125 -23.74 -10.32 -23.29
N ASP A 126 -23.14 -9.18 -22.96
CA ASP A 126 -23.81 -8.03 -22.34
C ASP A 126 -24.63 -8.38 -21.08
N ALA A 127 -24.32 -9.51 -20.43
CA ALA A 127 -25.13 -10.09 -19.35
C ALA A 127 -25.27 -9.15 -18.15
N ILE A 128 -24.21 -8.39 -17.81
CA ILE A 128 -24.29 -7.38 -16.74
C ILE A 128 -25.32 -6.31 -17.08
N ASN A 129 -25.37 -5.82 -18.32
CA ASN A 129 -26.37 -4.84 -18.74
C ASN A 129 -27.77 -5.45 -18.73
N SER A 130 -27.93 -6.71 -19.17
CA SER A 130 -29.21 -7.42 -19.10
C SER A 130 -29.75 -7.55 -17.67
N ASP A 131 -28.90 -7.95 -16.73
CA ASP A 131 -29.25 -8.03 -15.30
C ASP A 131 -29.70 -6.67 -14.78
N LEU A 132 -28.93 -5.61 -15.07
CA LEU A 132 -29.21 -4.25 -14.62
C LEU A 132 -30.49 -3.69 -15.23
N ILE A 133 -30.77 -3.97 -16.51
CA ILE A 133 -32.01 -3.55 -17.19
C ILE A 133 -33.22 -4.29 -16.60
N THR A 134 -33.08 -5.59 -16.34
CA THR A 134 -34.13 -6.42 -15.74
C THR A 134 -34.44 -5.92 -14.33
N ALA A 135 -33.41 -5.71 -13.51
CA ALA A 135 -33.56 -5.14 -12.18
C ALA A 135 -34.14 -3.73 -12.21
N ARG A 136 -33.73 -2.87 -13.17
CA ARG A 136 -34.34 -1.55 -13.36
C ARG A 136 -35.85 -1.63 -13.56
N LYS A 137 -36.32 -2.57 -14.39
CA LYS A 137 -37.75 -2.73 -14.68
C LYS A 137 -38.52 -3.27 -13.46
N ALA A 138 -37.92 -4.18 -12.69
CA ALA A 138 -38.58 -4.83 -11.56
C ALA A 138 -38.54 -3.99 -10.27
N GLU A 139 -37.39 -3.37 -9.96
CA GLU A 139 -37.10 -2.74 -8.67
C GLU A 139 -37.17 -1.20 -8.72
N PHE A 140 -37.10 -0.58 -9.90
CA PHE A 140 -37.10 0.88 -10.06
C PHE A 140 -38.29 1.53 -10.82
N PRO A 141 -39.51 0.96 -10.86
CA PRO A 141 -40.68 1.76 -11.20
C PRO A 141 -41.01 2.68 -10.00
N TYR A 142 -40.86 3.99 -10.21
CA TYR A 142 -41.04 5.06 -9.22
C TYR A 142 -42.38 4.97 -8.47
N ASN A 143 -42.39 4.79 -7.13
CA ASN A 143 -43.15 5.63 -6.16
C ASN A 143 -43.00 5.16 -4.69
N LYS A 144 -42.59 6.09 -3.81
CA LYS A 144 -42.70 6.10 -2.32
C LYS A 144 -41.67 5.37 -1.44
N SER A 145 -40.57 4.82 -1.97
CA SER A 145 -39.50 4.25 -1.14
C SER A 145 -38.55 5.33 -0.59
N SER A 146 -37.97 5.13 0.60
CA SER A 146 -36.90 6.00 1.09
C SER A 146 -35.64 5.86 0.24
N VAL A 147 -34.82 6.92 0.19
CA VAL A 147 -33.55 6.92 -0.56
C VAL A 147 -32.61 5.79 -0.12
N ASP A 148 -32.65 5.40 1.15
CA ASP A 148 -31.89 4.27 1.71
C ASP A 148 -32.29 2.92 1.10
N VAL A 149 -33.60 2.66 0.97
CA VAL A 149 -34.10 1.43 0.36
C VAL A 149 -33.68 1.38 -1.10
N MET A 150 -33.88 2.46 -1.84
CA MET A 150 -33.49 2.55 -3.25
C MET A 150 -31.99 2.31 -3.46
N TRP A 151 -31.15 2.87 -2.57
CA TRP A 151 -29.71 2.65 -2.61
C TRP A 151 -29.32 1.21 -2.26
N LYS A 152 -29.97 0.62 -1.26
CA LYS A 152 -29.71 -0.77 -0.84
C LYS A 152 -30.01 -1.74 -1.97
N ASP A 153 -31.15 -1.59 -2.63
CA ASP A 153 -31.55 -2.43 -3.77
C ASP A 153 -30.56 -2.27 -4.93
N PHE A 154 -30.24 -1.01 -5.28
CA PHE A 154 -29.21 -0.70 -6.28
C PHE A 154 -27.88 -1.40 -5.99
N LYS A 155 -27.39 -1.30 -4.75
CA LYS A 155 -26.12 -1.93 -4.32
C LYS A 155 -26.20 -3.45 -4.40
N VAL A 156 -27.31 -4.06 -4.00
CA VAL A 156 -27.52 -5.51 -4.07
C VAL A 156 -27.46 -6.00 -5.52
N VAL A 157 -28.20 -5.35 -6.42
CA VAL A 157 -28.18 -5.69 -7.85
C VAL A 157 -26.77 -5.56 -8.42
N CYS A 158 -26.11 -4.41 -8.20
CA CYS A 158 -24.76 -4.18 -8.70
C CYS A 158 -23.79 -5.26 -8.20
N THR A 159 -23.85 -5.59 -6.90
CA THR A 159 -22.97 -6.59 -6.29
C THR A 159 -23.23 -7.98 -6.85
N LYS A 160 -24.49 -8.37 -7.04
CA LYS A 160 -24.88 -9.65 -7.64
C LYS A 160 -24.35 -9.78 -9.07
N SER A 161 -24.60 -8.78 -9.91
CA SER A 161 -24.15 -8.79 -11.31
C SER A 161 -22.62 -8.81 -11.43
N ILE A 162 -21.90 -8.05 -10.60
CA ILE A 162 -20.43 -8.09 -10.57
C ILE A 162 -19.93 -9.48 -10.20
N ASN A 163 -20.49 -10.10 -9.16
CA ASN A 163 -20.04 -11.40 -8.68
C ASN A 163 -20.36 -12.55 -9.65
N ALA A 164 -21.47 -12.45 -10.39
CA ALA A 164 -21.86 -13.44 -11.39
C ALA A 164 -20.97 -13.39 -12.64
N HIS A 165 -20.65 -12.19 -13.14
CA HIS A 165 -20.10 -12.01 -14.48
C HIS A 165 -18.65 -11.51 -14.53
N VAL A 166 -18.07 -11.13 -13.38
CA VAL A 166 -16.68 -10.65 -13.31
C VAL A 166 -15.81 -11.62 -12.52
N PRO A 167 -14.93 -12.39 -13.19
CA PRO A 167 -14.02 -13.29 -12.51
C PRO A 167 -13.17 -12.55 -11.49
N SER A 168 -12.93 -13.17 -10.33
CA SER A 168 -12.15 -12.55 -9.26
C SER A 168 -10.98 -13.46 -8.84
N LYS A 169 -9.94 -12.85 -8.26
CA LYS A 169 -8.84 -13.58 -7.63
C LYS A 169 -8.34 -12.85 -6.40
N TYR A 170 -7.85 -13.60 -5.43
CA TYR A 170 -7.12 -13.02 -4.31
C TYR A 170 -5.70 -12.62 -4.72
N THR A 171 -5.18 -11.54 -4.13
CA THR A 171 -3.76 -11.17 -4.27
C THR A 171 -2.85 -12.33 -3.89
N SER A 172 -1.72 -12.44 -4.61
CA SER A 172 -0.70 -13.44 -4.32
C SER A 172 0.16 -12.99 -3.15
N THR A 173 0.49 -13.93 -2.26
CA THR A 173 1.49 -13.73 -1.20
C THR A 173 2.92 -13.88 -1.72
N ARG A 174 3.10 -14.38 -2.95
CA ARG A 174 4.43 -14.61 -3.53
C ARG A 174 4.99 -13.30 -4.05
N PHE A 175 6.06 -12.82 -3.42
CA PHE A 175 6.87 -11.74 -3.96
C PHE A 175 7.66 -12.24 -5.17
N ASN A 176 7.21 -11.89 -6.37
CA ASN A 176 7.98 -12.12 -7.59
C ASN A 176 8.63 -10.81 -8.03
N GLN A 177 9.93 -10.86 -8.32
CA GLN A 177 10.61 -9.76 -8.98
C GLN A 177 9.95 -9.52 -10.34
N PRO A 178 9.46 -8.30 -10.65
CA PRO A 178 8.69 -8.03 -11.87
C PRO A 178 9.47 -8.31 -13.16
N TRP A 179 10.79 -8.16 -13.13
CA TRP A 179 11.71 -8.41 -14.23
C TRP A 179 12.13 -9.88 -14.37
N CYS A 180 11.75 -10.75 -13.41
CA CYS A 180 12.14 -12.16 -13.41
C CYS A 180 11.11 -13.02 -14.17
N ASP A 181 11.37 -13.18 -15.46
CA ASP A 181 10.52 -13.93 -16.39
C ASP A 181 10.69 -15.45 -16.30
N ARG A 182 9.96 -16.17 -17.18
CA ARG A 182 10.00 -17.64 -17.26
C ARG A 182 11.37 -18.16 -17.73
N ASN A 183 12.08 -17.42 -18.58
CA ASN A 183 13.38 -17.80 -19.11
C ASN A 183 14.46 -17.76 -18.02
N ILE A 184 14.51 -16.68 -17.24
CA ILE A 184 15.40 -16.55 -16.08
C ILE A 184 15.17 -17.68 -15.10
N LYS A 185 13.91 -17.99 -14.77
CA LYS A 185 13.56 -19.10 -13.88
C LYS A 185 14.03 -20.45 -14.45
N LYS A 186 13.93 -20.67 -15.76
CA LYS A 186 14.42 -21.88 -16.45
C LYS A 186 15.95 -21.97 -16.36
N LEU A 187 16.67 -20.89 -16.65
CA LEU A 187 18.13 -20.84 -16.55
C LEU A 187 18.62 -21.06 -15.11
N SER A 188 17.95 -20.46 -14.12
CA SER A 188 18.30 -20.64 -12.70
C SER A 188 18.15 -22.10 -12.26
N ARG A 189 17.11 -22.80 -12.74
CA ARG A 189 16.93 -24.24 -12.50
C ARG A 189 18.02 -25.07 -13.18
N LYS A 190 18.34 -24.78 -14.45
CA LYS A 190 19.44 -25.46 -15.18
C LYS A 190 20.78 -25.28 -14.47
N LYS A 191 21.11 -24.05 -14.09
CA LYS A 191 22.30 -23.70 -13.30
C LYS A 191 22.36 -24.50 -11.99
N LYS A 192 21.26 -24.55 -11.24
CA LYS A 192 21.18 -25.31 -9.97
C LYS A 192 21.40 -26.81 -10.18
N ARG A 193 20.85 -27.40 -11.24
CA ARG A 193 21.08 -28.81 -11.59
C ARG A 193 22.55 -29.07 -11.96
N ALA A 194 23.15 -28.20 -12.76
CA ALA A 194 24.56 -28.30 -13.15
C ALA A 194 25.49 -28.20 -11.93
N HIS A 195 25.23 -27.25 -11.01
CA HIS A 195 26.00 -27.12 -9.77
C HIS A 195 25.94 -28.38 -8.90
N ARG A 196 24.75 -28.95 -8.71
CA ARG A 196 24.58 -30.21 -7.98
C ARG A 196 25.36 -31.35 -8.61
N LYS A 197 25.37 -31.43 -9.94
CA LYS A 197 26.14 -32.44 -10.68
C LYS A 197 27.64 -32.23 -10.50
N ALA A 198 28.13 -30.99 -10.72
CA ALA A 198 29.54 -30.64 -10.57
C ALA A 198 30.07 -30.95 -9.16
N ARG A 199 29.28 -30.69 -8.11
CA ARG A 199 29.63 -31.08 -6.74
C ARG A 199 29.68 -32.59 -6.53
N LYS A 200 28.81 -33.37 -7.19
CA LYS A 200 28.78 -34.83 -7.04
C LYS A 200 29.93 -35.50 -7.79
N THR A 201 30.25 -35.02 -8.98
CA THR A 201 31.25 -35.65 -9.87
C THR A 201 32.66 -35.07 -9.67
N ASN A 202 32.76 -33.83 -9.19
CA ASN A 202 33.98 -33.05 -9.04
C ASN A 202 34.89 -32.99 -10.29
N THR A 203 34.29 -33.08 -11.49
CA THR A 203 35.04 -33.05 -12.76
C THR A 203 35.13 -31.63 -13.32
N LYS A 204 36.26 -31.32 -13.97
CA LYS A 204 36.47 -30.02 -14.65
C LYS A 204 35.36 -29.72 -15.66
N ARG A 205 34.96 -30.70 -16.47
CA ARG A 205 33.87 -30.57 -17.45
C ARG A 205 32.53 -30.14 -16.83
N ASP A 206 32.13 -30.74 -15.71
CA ASP A 206 30.86 -30.38 -15.07
C ASP A 206 30.94 -29.01 -14.38
N TRP A 207 32.12 -28.64 -13.84
CA TRP A 207 32.39 -27.30 -13.33
C TRP A 207 32.34 -26.24 -14.43
N ASP A 208 32.97 -26.48 -15.58
CA ASP A 208 32.95 -25.57 -16.74
C ASP A 208 31.52 -25.34 -17.24
N ARG A 209 30.72 -26.40 -17.34
CA ARG A 209 29.29 -26.31 -17.70
C ARG A 209 28.49 -25.50 -16.69
N TYR A 210 28.76 -25.66 -15.39
CA TYR A 210 28.13 -24.84 -14.36
C TYR A 210 28.52 -23.36 -14.51
N GLN A 211 29.80 -23.07 -14.71
CA GLN A 211 30.30 -21.71 -14.89
C GLN A 211 29.67 -21.04 -16.12
N GLU A 212 29.56 -21.75 -17.25
CA GLU A 212 28.88 -21.25 -18.45
C GLU A 212 27.42 -20.88 -18.16
N LEU A 213 26.66 -21.80 -17.54
CA LEU A 213 25.28 -21.54 -17.14
C LEU A 213 25.15 -20.42 -16.11
N GLN A 214 26.14 -20.24 -15.25
CA GLN A 214 26.20 -19.14 -14.28
C GLN A 214 26.41 -17.80 -15.00
N ARG A 215 27.35 -17.71 -15.96
CA ARG A 215 27.58 -16.51 -16.78
C ARG A 215 26.33 -16.13 -17.58
N ASN A 216 25.73 -17.10 -18.27
CA ASN A 216 24.51 -16.89 -19.05
C ASN A 216 23.34 -16.44 -18.17
N ASN A 217 23.13 -17.08 -17.02
CA ASN A 217 22.10 -16.68 -16.07
C ASN A 217 22.31 -15.25 -15.54
N ARG A 218 23.57 -14.86 -15.23
CA ARG A 218 23.90 -13.49 -14.79
C ARG A 218 23.63 -12.46 -15.88
N LYS A 219 24.05 -12.74 -17.12
CA LYS A 219 23.83 -11.88 -18.30
C LYS A 219 22.33 -11.65 -18.51
N GLU A 220 21.52 -12.71 -18.52
CA GLU A 220 20.07 -12.60 -18.69
C GLU A 220 19.38 -11.88 -17.53
N CYS A 221 19.76 -12.15 -16.28
CA CYS A 221 19.22 -11.43 -15.13
C CYS A 221 19.50 -9.92 -15.25
N ARG A 222 20.75 -9.54 -15.57
CA ARG A 222 21.16 -8.14 -15.72
C ARG A 222 20.43 -7.48 -16.90
N GLY A 223 20.35 -8.16 -18.03
CA GLY A 223 19.63 -7.67 -19.21
C GLY A 223 18.15 -7.43 -18.94
N ALA A 224 17.47 -8.37 -18.27
CA ALA A 224 16.06 -8.21 -17.93
C ALA A 224 15.82 -7.10 -16.90
N TYR A 225 16.69 -6.97 -15.90
CA TYR A 225 16.63 -5.86 -14.96
C TYR A 225 16.81 -4.51 -15.66
N ASN A 226 17.81 -4.38 -16.53
CA ASN A 226 18.06 -3.15 -17.28
C ASN A 226 16.88 -2.78 -18.19
N ARG A 227 16.33 -3.76 -18.93
CA ARG A 227 15.11 -3.54 -19.73
C ARG A 227 13.95 -3.04 -18.88
N TYR A 228 13.74 -3.65 -17.71
CA TYR A 228 12.69 -3.23 -16.79
C TYR A 228 12.85 -1.79 -16.30
N ILE A 229 14.07 -1.39 -15.92
CA ILE A 229 14.36 -0.02 -15.49
C ILE A 229 14.22 0.96 -16.66
N ASN A 230 14.76 0.64 -17.83
CA ASN A 230 14.67 1.52 -19.01
C ASN A 230 13.20 1.72 -19.43
N ASN A 231 12.39 0.67 -19.40
CA ASN A 231 10.94 0.76 -19.65
C ASN A 231 10.19 1.61 -18.61
N MET A 232 10.76 1.79 -17.41
CA MET A 232 10.20 2.67 -16.37
C MET A 232 10.62 4.12 -16.51
N LEU A 233 11.71 4.42 -17.23
CA LEU A 233 12.19 5.78 -17.44
C LEU A 233 11.41 6.46 -18.58
N GLY A 234 10.89 5.70 -19.54
CA GLY A 234 10.12 6.24 -20.67
C GLY A 234 10.99 7.01 -21.65
N GLU A 235 10.40 7.50 -22.75
CA GLU A 235 11.00 8.51 -23.61
C GLU A 235 10.97 9.88 -22.89
N GLU A 236 11.95 10.74 -23.21
CA GLU A 236 12.17 12.03 -22.55
C GLU A 236 10.88 12.88 -22.46
N GLY A 237 10.58 13.41 -21.27
CA GLY A 237 9.57 14.47 -21.09
C GLY A 237 8.23 14.07 -20.46
N THR A 238 7.93 12.79 -20.19
CA THR A 238 6.71 12.42 -19.44
C THR A 238 7.00 12.06 -17.98
N THR A 239 6.38 12.78 -17.05
CA THR A 239 6.46 12.52 -15.60
C THR A 239 6.06 11.07 -15.30
N ASN A 240 7.04 10.19 -15.11
CA ASN A 240 6.79 8.75 -15.11
C ASN A 240 6.32 8.29 -13.73
N LYS A 241 4.99 8.24 -13.50
CA LYS A 241 4.40 7.73 -12.24
C LYS A 241 4.97 6.36 -11.82
N LYS A 242 5.36 5.52 -12.79
CA LYS A 242 5.99 4.22 -12.55
C LYS A 242 7.39 4.37 -11.93
N LEU A 243 8.18 5.34 -12.36
CA LEU A 243 9.49 5.65 -11.80
C LEU A 243 9.39 6.10 -10.34
N TYR A 244 8.52 7.07 -10.04
CA TYR A 244 8.33 7.52 -8.65
C TYR A 244 7.79 6.40 -7.75
N SER A 245 6.89 5.55 -8.27
CA SER A 245 6.45 4.35 -7.56
C SER A 245 7.60 3.37 -7.31
N TYR A 246 8.50 3.20 -8.27
CA TYR A 246 9.68 2.35 -8.13
C TYR A 246 10.65 2.91 -7.08
N ILE A 247 11.01 4.19 -7.17
CA ILE A 247 11.87 4.88 -6.20
C ILE A 247 11.26 4.76 -4.80
N LYS A 248 9.96 5.04 -4.65
CA LYS A 248 9.26 4.88 -3.37
C LYS A 248 9.31 3.45 -2.85
N SER A 249 9.24 2.44 -3.72
CA SER A 249 9.37 1.03 -3.30
C SER A 249 10.79 0.65 -2.85
N LYS A 250 11.81 1.42 -3.25
CA LYS A 250 13.20 1.23 -2.83
C LYS A 250 13.54 1.99 -1.55
N ARG A 251 12.76 3.01 -1.22
CA ARG A 251 12.84 3.70 0.06
C ARG A 251 12.25 2.79 1.14
N GLY A 252 13.10 2.35 2.07
CA GLY A 252 12.70 1.49 3.21
C GLY A 252 11.80 2.19 4.25
N ASP A 253 11.52 3.49 4.05
CA ASP A 253 10.88 4.36 5.06
C ASP A 253 9.35 4.20 5.15
N SER A 254 8.72 3.26 4.44
CA SER A 254 7.26 3.13 4.44
C SER A 254 6.75 2.30 5.63
N SER A 255 6.95 2.79 6.86
CA SER A 255 6.47 2.13 8.08
C SER A 255 4.98 2.34 8.39
N GLY A 256 4.19 2.83 7.44
CA GLY A 256 2.78 3.18 7.67
C GLY A 256 2.64 4.31 8.69
N VAL A 257 1.65 4.20 9.58
CA VAL A 257 1.53 5.10 10.74
C VAL A 257 2.52 4.65 11.82
N SER A 258 3.45 5.54 12.15
CA SER A 258 4.42 5.34 13.23
C SER A 258 3.71 5.16 14.57
N PRO A 259 4.35 4.54 15.58
CA PRO A 259 3.79 4.49 16.92
C PRO A 259 3.40 5.90 17.40
N LEU A 260 2.20 6.02 17.98
CA LEU A 260 1.63 7.30 18.40
C LEU A 260 1.72 7.45 19.90
N ARG A 261 1.94 8.68 20.38
CA ARG A 261 2.00 9.00 21.80
C ARG A 261 0.64 9.51 22.28
N SER A 262 0.10 8.87 23.31
CA SER A 262 -1.08 9.30 24.06
C SER A 262 -0.79 9.08 25.54
N ASP A 263 -1.23 10.00 26.41
CA ASP A 263 -1.16 9.82 27.88
C ASP A 263 0.24 9.46 28.42
N GLY A 264 1.28 10.03 27.80
CA GLY A 264 2.69 9.77 28.13
C GLY A 264 3.26 8.45 27.59
N SER A 265 2.41 7.56 27.05
CA SER A 265 2.79 6.22 26.55
C SER A 265 2.84 6.15 25.03
N LEU A 266 3.63 5.22 24.49
CA LEU A 266 3.79 5.02 23.04
C LEU A 266 3.02 3.77 22.58
N HIS A 267 2.06 3.97 21.68
CA HIS A 267 1.17 2.93 21.16
C HIS A 267 1.60 2.49 19.76
N SER A 268 1.98 1.22 19.63
CA SER A 268 2.40 0.61 18.36
C SER A 268 1.30 -0.25 17.72
N ASN A 269 0.31 -0.70 18.51
CA ASN A 269 -0.82 -1.52 18.08
C ASN A 269 -1.68 -0.77 17.02
N PRO A 270 -2.07 -1.42 15.90
CA PRO A 270 -2.92 -0.80 14.90
C PRO A 270 -4.25 -0.23 15.42
N THR A 271 -4.92 -0.90 16.36
CA THR A 271 -6.22 -0.48 16.92
C THR A 271 -6.06 0.79 17.74
N ASP A 272 -5.13 0.79 18.71
CA ASP A 272 -4.85 1.97 19.53
C ASP A 272 -4.48 3.18 18.67
N LYS A 273 -3.63 2.98 17.66
CA LYS A 273 -3.27 4.06 16.73
C LYS A 273 -4.48 4.60 15.97
N ALA A 274 -5.39 3.73 15.55
CA ALA A 274 -6.61 4.15 14.86
C ALA A 274 -7.52 4.96 15.79
N GLU A 275 -7.68 4.54 17.03
CA GLU A 275 -8.51 5.23 18.03
C GLU A 275 -7.92 6.61 18.39
N ILE A 276 -6.62 6.69 18.68
CA ILE A 276 -5.92 7.96 18.95
C ILE A 276 -6.09 8.94 17.78
N LEU A 277 -5.94 8.47 16.54
CA LEU A 277 -6.14 9.30 15.36
C LEU A 277 -7.60 9.71 15.21
N ASN A 278 -8.55 8.81 15.46
CA ASN A 278 -9.98 9.10 15.38
C ASN A 278 -10.36 10.21 16.37
N GLN A 279 -9.95 10.07 17.64
CA GLN A 279 -10.17 11.08 18.67
C GLN A 279 -9.58 12.44 18.28
N GLN A 280 -8.33 12.46 17.80
CA GLN A 280 -7.67 13.68 17.34
C GLN A 280 -8.37 14.31 16.13
N PHE A 281 -8.85 13.50 15.19
CA PHE A 281 -9.55 14.01 14.01
C PHE A 281 -10.93 14.54 14.38
N SER A 282 -11.66 13.85 15.26
CA SER A 282 -12.94 14.32 15.79
C SER A 282 -12.80 15.60 16.60
N SER A 283 -11.74 15.73 17.43
CA SER A 283 -11.56 16.87 18.32
C SER A 283 -11.30 18.20 17.61
N VAL A 284 -10.92 18.17 16.32
CA VAL A 284 -10.68 19.38 15.52
C VAL A 284 -11.87 19.79 14.65
N PHE A 285 -12.97 19.02 14.69
CA PHE A 285 -14.23 19.45 14.09
C PHE A 285 -14.97 20.37 15.06
N ASN A 286 -15.31 21.57 14.59
CA ASN A 286 -16.14 22.48 15.34
C ASN A 286 -17.60 21.99 15.33
N THR A 287 -18.23 21.96 16.49
CA THR A 287 -19.69 21.81 16.60
C THR A 287 -20.26 23.22 16.71
N GLU A 288 -20.75 23.78 15.61
CA GLU A 288 -21.35 25.11 15.61
C GLU A 288 -22.76 25.05 16.22
N SER A 289 -23.06 25.93 17.18
CA SER A 289 -24.42 26.10 17.69
C SER A 289 -25.25 26.82 16.64
N THR A 290 -26.42 26.27 16.34
CA THR A 290 -27.42 26.88 15.45
C THR A 290 -28.38 27.81 16.20
N ASP A 291 -28.17 28.03 17.49
CA ASP A 291 -29.15 28.70 18.37
C ASP A 291 -29.21 30.22 18.13
N ASN A 292 -28.12 30.83 17.64
CA ASN A 292 -28.00 32.28 17.45
C ASN A 292 -27.48 32.64 16.04
N ILE A 293 -28.11 32.09 15.00
CA ILE A 293 -27.81 32.50 13.62
C ILE A 293 -28.36 33.92 13.42
N PRO A 294 -27.52 34.92 13.10
CA PRO A 294 -28.00 36.29 12.90
C PRO A 294 -28.99 36.35 11.74
N ASP A 295 -30.10 37.05 11.93
CA ASP A 295 -31.04 37.33 10.84
C ASP A 295 -30.37 38.26 9.84
N LEU A 296 -30.10 37.73 8.65
CA LEU A 296 -29.49 38.47 7.55
C LEU A 296 -30.49 39.36 6.81
N GLY A 297 -31.77 39.32 7.19
CA GLY A 297 -32.86 40.00 6.51
C GLY A 297 -33.15 39.39 5.13
N PRO A 298 -33.98 40.06 4.31
CA PRO A 298 -34.29 39.59 2.97
C PRO A 298 -33.04 39.64 2.09
N SER A 299 -32.72 38.50 1.46
CA SER A 299 -31.61 38.42 0.50
C SER A 299 -31.84 39.42 -0.65
N PRO A 300 -30.83 40.25 -1.01
CA PRO A 300 -30.91 41.11 -2.19
C PRO A 300 -30.83 40.30 -3.50
N PHE A 301 -30.51 39.01 -3.43
CA PHE A 301 -30.37 38.11 -4.57
C PHE A 301 -31.56 37.16 -4.70
N THR A 302 -31.85 36.78 -5.94
CA THR A 302 -32.84 35.76 -6.27
C THR A 302 -32.51 34.43 -5.61
N SER A 303 -33.53 33.66 -5.24
CA SER A 303 -33.34 32.31 -4.71
C SER A 303 -32.77 31.37 -5.76
N VAL A 304 -32.00 30.38 -5.30
CA VAL A 304 -31.51 29.29 -6.17
C VAL A 304 -32.70 28.44 -6.61
N ASN A 305 -32.81 28.15 -7.91
CA ASN A 305 -33.84 27.25 -8.43
C ASN A 305 -33.67 25.83 -7.85
N ASN A 306 -34.77 25.09 -7.76
CA ASN A 306 -34.72 23.67 -7.43
C ASN A 306 -33.75 22.93 -8.36
N ILE A 307 -32.93 22.06 -7.77
CA ILE A 307 -31.94 21.29 -8.51
C ILE A 307 -32.64 20.10 -9.15
N THR A 308 -32.61 20.05 -10.49
CA THR A 308 -33.10 18.91 -11.26
C THR A 308 -31.91 18.08 -11.74
N VAL A 309 -31.86 16.82 -11.33
CA VAL A 309 -30.85 15.87 -11.79
C VAL A 309 -31.28 15.31 -13.14
N THR A 310 -30.40 15.41 -14.14
CA THR A 310 -30.69 14.94 -15.51
C THR A 310 -29.86 13.71 -15.85
N GLU A 311 -30.48 12.75 -16.54
CA GLU A 311 -29.79 11.54 -17.01
C GLU A 311 -28.58 11.85 -17.90
N PRO A 312 -28.66 12.76 -18.90
CA PRO A 312 -27.48 13.13 -19.70
C PRO A 312 -26.33 13.70 -18.86
N GLY A 313 -26.65 14.46 -17.80
CA GLY A 313 -25.67 14.99 -16.86
C GLY A 313 -24.97 13.88 -16.08
N VAL A 314 -25.74 12.96 -15.50
CA VAL A 314 -25.20 11.80 -14.77
C VAL A 314 -24.35 10.93 -15.70
N LEU A 315 -24.85 10.59 -16.89
CA LEU A 315 -24.13 9.81 -17.89
C LEU A 315 -22.76 10.42 -18.23
N LYS A 316 -22.73 11.74 -18.43
CA LYS A 316 -21.49 12.49 -18.70
C LYS A 316 -20.50 12.37 -17.54
N LEU A 317 -20.97 12.44 -16.28
CA LEU A 317 -20.11 12.29 -15.11
C LEU A 317 -19.54 10.88 -15.01
N LEU A 318 -20.37 9.84 -15.16
CA LEU A 318 -19.96 8.44 -15.07
C LEU A 318 -18.92 8.07 -16.15
N LYS A 319 -19.13 8.50 -17.40
CA LYS A 319 -18.18 8.24 -18.51
C LYS A 319 -16.81 8.87 -18.27
N ASN A 320 -16.73 9.96 -17.52
CA ASN A 320 -15.50 10.68 -17.22
C ASN A 320 -14.77 10.18 -15.95
N PHE A 321 -15.28 9.17 -15.26
CA PHE A 321 -14.60 8.62 -14.11
C PHE A 321 -13.24 8.01 -14.46
N ASN A 322 -12.29 8.18 -13.55
CA ASN A 322 -11.03 7.45 -13.61
C ASN A 322 -11.26 6.02 -13.07
N PRO A 323 -11.12 4.96 -13.91
CA PRO A 323 -11.43 3.57 -13.55
C PRO A 323 -10.38 2.93 -12.64
N HIS A 324 -9.38 3.70 -12.18
CA HIS A 324 -8.34 3.26 -11.26
C HIS A 324 -8.48 3.88 -9.86
N LYS A 325 -9.50 4.71 -9.62
CA LYS A 325 -9.79 5.22 -8.27
C LYS A 325 -10.32 4.09 -7.38
N ALA A 326 -9.96 4.15 -6.11
CA ALA A 326 -10.46 3.22 -5.10
C ALA A 326 -11.94 3.47 -4.80
N SER A 327 -12.67 2.41 -4.44
CA SER A 327 -14.05 2.48 -3.97
C SER A 327 -14.12 2.87 -2.50
N GLY A 328 -15.24 3.46 -2.09
CA GLY A 328 -15.56 3.66 -0.67
C GLY A 328 -15.99 2.37 0.02
N PRO A 329 -16.54 2.47 1.25
CA PRO A 329 -17.08 1.34 2.01
C PRO A 329 -18.23 0.60 1.30
N ASP A 330 -18.91 1.26 0.36
CA ASP A 330 -19.96 0.67 -0.47
C ASP A 330 -19.46 -0.39 -1.47
N ASN A 331 -18.15 -0.46 -1.70
CA ASN A 331 -17.49 -1.34 -2.66
C ASN A 331 -17.94 -1.19 -4.12
N ILE A 332 -18.62 -0.10 -4.47
CA ILE A 332 -19.00 0.20 -5.85
C ILE A 332 -17.85 0.94 -6.52
N SER A 333 -17.14 0.24 -7.42
CA SER A 333 -15.92 0.78 -8.05
C SER A 333 -16.24 1.82 -9.13
N SER A 334 -15.38 2.85 -9.25
CA SER A 334 -15.47 3.83 -10.34
C SER A 334 -15.35 3.19 -11.72
N ARG A 335 -14.64 2.05 -11.80
CA ARG A 335 -14.54 1.25 -13.02
C ARG A 335 -15.89 0.70 -13.44
N PHE A 336 -16.59 0.02 -12.54
CA PHE A 336 -17.92 -0.53 -12.82
C PHE A 336 -18.90 0.57 -13.25
N LEU A 337 -18.95 1.66 -12.48
CA LEU A 337 -19.81 2.81 -12.78
C LEU A 337 -19.53 3.40 -14.17
N ARG A 338 -18.26 3.46 -14.58
CA ARG A 338 -17.88 3.94 -15.91
C ARG A 338 -18.22 2.93 -17.01
N THR A 339 -17.93 1.66 -16.81
CA THR A 339 -18.16 0.61 -17.81
C THR A 339 -19.66 0.47 -18.09
N MET A 340 -20.49 0.52 -17.05
CA MET A 340 -21.95 0.39 -17.13
C MET A 340 -22.68 1.75 -17.16
N ALA A 341 -21.98 2.83 -17.54
CA ALA A 341 -22.49 4.20 -17.38
C ALA A 341 -23.86 4.43 -18.03
N THR A 342 -24.07 3.92 -19.24
CA THR A 342 -25.34 4.06 -19.99
C THR A 342 -26.51 3.42 -19.26
N THR A 343 -26.29 2.27 -18.61
CA THR A 343 -27.34 1.50 -17.96
C THR A 343 -27.60 1.98 -16.54
N LEU A 344 -26.56 2.48 -15.86
CA LEU A 344 -26.66 2.97 -14.49
C LEU A 344 -27.10 4.44 -14.40
N SER A 345 -26.85 5.27 -15.43
CA SER A 345 -27.22 6.69 -15.38
C SER A 345 -28.70 6.94 -15.08
N PRO A 346 -29.67 6.24 -15.70
CA PRO A 346 -31.08 6.47 -15.42
C PRO A 346 -31.46 6.11 -13.98
N ILE A 347 -30.88 5.01 -13.45
CA ILE A 347 -31.13 4.54 -12.08
C ILE A 347 -30.56 5.52 -11.06
N LEU A 348 -29.32 5.96 -11.27
CA LEU A 348 -28.66 6.92 -10.39
C LEU A 348 -29.33 8.29 -10.44
N THR A 349 -29.85 8.72 -11.60
CA THR A 349 -30.66 9.96 -11.69
C THR A 349 -31.86 9.91 -10.77
N ILE A 350 -32.59 8.79 -10.76
CA ILE A 350 -33.74 8.56 -9.88
C ILE A 350 -33.33 8.64 -8.40
N ILE A 351 -32.25 7.95 -8.00
CA ILE A 351 -31.76 7.95 -6.62
C ILE A 351 -31.26 9.33 -6.19
N PHE A 352 -30.52 10.02 -7.05
CA PHE A 352 -30.01 11.37 -6.77
C PHE A 352 -31.14 12.37 -6.63
N GLN A 353 -32.16 12.33 -7.49
CA GLN A 353 -33.31 13.22 -7.36
C GLN A 353 -34.08 12.93 -6.06
N ALA A 354 -34.35 11.65 -5.76
CA ALA A 354 -35.01 11.27 -4.51
C ALA A 354 -34.22 11.71 -3.25
N SER A 355 -32.88 11.65 -3.31
CA SER A 355 -32.01 12.14 -2.24
C SER A 355 -32.20 13.64 -1.98
N LEU A 356 -32.28 14.44 -3.04
CA LEU A 356 -32.51 15.89 -2.95
C LEU A 356 -33.92 16.20 -2.46
N ASP A 357 -34.94 15.54 -3.02
CA ASP A 357 -36.35 15.76 -2.68
C ASP A 357 -36.66 15.40 -1.22
N GLN A 358 -36.01 14.35 -0.70
CA GLN A 358 -36.17 13.90 0.69
C GLN A 358 -35.25 14.66 1.68
N GLY A 359 -34.30 15.47 1.19
CA GLY A 359 -33.27 16.09 2.02
C GLY A 359 -32.38 15.10 2.77
N LYS A 360 -32.20 13.88 2.24
CA LYS A 360 -31.49 12.77 2.88
C LYS A 360 -30.55 12.09 1.90
N VAL A 361 -29.39 11.67 2.39
CA VAL A 361 -28.46 10.79 1.66
C VAL A 361 -28.54 9.37 2.25
N PRO A 362 -28.29 8.32 1.45
CA PRO A 362 -28.15 6.97 1.96
C PRO A 362 -27.16 6.87 3.14
N ASP A 363 -27.47 6.06 4.14
CA ASP A 363 -26.62 5.85 5.32
C ASP A 363 -25.23 5.32 4.94
N ASP A 364 -25.16 4.48 3.92
CA ASP A 364 -23.91 4.00 3.31
C ASP A 364 -22.98 5.14 2.87
N TRP A 365 -23.53 6.28 2.45
CA TRP A 365 -22.76 7.43 1.97
C TRP A 365 -22.19 8.27 3.12
N LYS A 366 -22.71 8.11 4.34
CA LYS A 366 -22.19 8.76 5.55
C LYS A 366 -20.92 8.06 6.08
N SER A 367 -20.61 6.88 5.56
CA SER A 367 -19.42 6.10 5.94
C SER A 367 -18.21 6.38 5.04
N ALA A 368 -17.01 6.34 5.61
CA ALA A 368 -15.76 6.53 4.87
C ALA A 368 -14.63 5.63 5.38
N HIS A 369 -13.71 5.22 4.49
CA HIS A 369 -12.41 4.72 4.92
C HIS A 369 -11.45 5.90 5.12
N VAL A 370 -11.06 6.17 6.36
CA VAL A 370 -10.16 7.29 6.69
C VAL A 370 -8.71 6.82 6.66
N THR A 371 -7.90 7.41 5.79
CA THR A 371 -6.45 7.17 5.73
C THR A 371 -5.69 8.35 6.34
N PRO A 372 -4.94 8.15 7.43
CA PRO A 372 -4.10 9.20 8.01
C PRO A 372 -2.87 9.46 7.14
N LEU A 373 -2.68 10.71 6.74
CA LEU A 373 -1.49 11.16 5.99
C LEU A 373 -0.62 12.04 6.87
N PHE A 374 0.62 11.62 7.10
CA PHE A 374 1.60 12.42 7.82
C PHE A 374 1.89 13.73 7.06
N LYS A 375 1.78 14.86 7.77
CA LYS A 375 1.98 16.20 7.22
C LYS A 375 3.41 16.70 7.45
N LYS A 376 3.83 16.88 8.70
CA LYS A 376 5.15 17.40 9.13
C LYS A 376 5.35 17.23 10.64
N GLY A 377 6.57 17.43 11.14
CA GLY A 377 6.86 17.44 12.58
C GLY A 377 7.14 16.06 13.17
N ASP A 378 6.78 15.86 14.44
CA ASP A 378 6.94 14.59 15.15
C ASP A 378 5.89 13.56 14.68
N LYS A 379 6.35 12.40 14.18
CA LYS A 379 5.49 11.30 13.72
C LYS A 379 4.76 10.57 14.85
N ALA A 380 5.18 10.75 16.10
CA ALA A 380 4.47 10.20 17.25
C ALA A 380 3.25 11.06 17.65
N LYS A 381 3.11 12.28 17.13
CA LYS A 381 1.98 13.16 17.47
C LYS A 381 0.84 13.02 16.46
N ALA A 382 -0.35 12.67 16.94
CA ALA A 382 -1.54 12.47 16.10
C ALA A 382 -1.94 13.74 15.31
N SER A 383 -1.80 14.93 15.92
CA SER A 383 -2.12 16.24 15.30
C SER A 383 -1.27 16.57 14.06
N ASN A 384 -0.16 15.85 13.85
CA ASN A 384 0.68 15.98 12.66
C ASN A 384 0.21 15.13 11.48
N TYR A 385 -0.92 14.44 11.61
CA TYR A 385 -1.57 13.68 10.55
C TYR A 385 -2.82 14.41 10.05
N ARG A 386 -3.18 14.19 8.79
CA ARG A 386 -4.42 14.67 8.18
C ARG A 386 -5.31 13.49 7.82
N PRO A 387 -6.62 13.54 8.10
CA PRO A 387 -7.55 12.54 7.60
C PRO A 387 -7.77 12.72 6.10
N VAL A 388 -7.68 11.63 5.34
CA VAL A 388 -8.18 11.57 3.96
C VAL A 388 -9.30 10.54 3.89
N SER A 389 -10.52 11.01 3.68
CA SER A 389 -11.72 10.19 3.64
C SER A 389 -11.98 9.65 2.24
N LEU A 390 -11.99 8.33 2.11
CA LEU A 390 -12.42 7.63 0.90
C LEU A 390 -13.91 7.26 1.05
N THR A 391 -14.79 8.18 0.63
CA THR A 391 -16.26 8.01 0.60
C THR A 391 -16.75 7.35 -0.69
N SER A 392 -18.04 7.01 -0.72
CA SER A 392 -18.75 6.47 -1.90
C SER A 392 -18.51 7.31 -3.15
N VAL A 393 -18.29 6.64 -4.29
CA VAL A 393 -18.14 7.33 -5.59
C VAL A 393 -19.46 7.97 -6.03
N CYS A 394 -20.59 7.31 -5.74
CA CYS A 394 -21.93 7.85 -6.04
C CYS A 394 -22.23 9.09 -5.17
N CYS A 395 -21.89 9.05 -3.88
CA CYS A 395 -21.98 10.22 -3.00
C CYS A 395 -21.20 11.42 -3.57
N LYS A 396 -19.93 11.23 -3.95
CA LYS A 396 -19.10 12.28 -4.59
C LYS A 396 -19.69 12.81 -5.89
N THR A 397 -20.52 12.02 -6.57
CA THR A 397 -21.19 12.43 -7.80
C THR A 397 -22.30 13.42 -7.47
N LEU A 398 -23.11 13.15 -6.44
CA LEU A 398 -24.12 14.09 -5.95
C LEU A 398 -23.47 15.36 -5.36
N GLU A 399 -22.39 15.20 -4.58
CA GLU A 399 -21.55 16.30 -4.08
C GLU A 399 -20.89 17.11 -5.20
N HIS A 400 -20.86 16.61 -6.44
CA HIS A 400 -20.43 17.39 -7.60
C HIS A 400 -21.62 18.12 -8.25
N ILE A 401 -22.76 17.45 -8.37
CA ILE A 401 -23.97 17.99 -8.98
C ILE A 401 -24.48 19.20 -8.18
N VAL A 402 -24.58 19.10 -6.86
CA VAL A 402 -25.16 20.16 -6.01
C VAL A 402 -24.34 21.46 -6.08
N PRO A 403 -23.03 21.46 -5.78
CA PRO A 403 -22.23 22.68 -5.89
C PRO A 403 -22.14 23.22 -7.32
N SER A 404 -22.22 22.37 -8.35
CA SER A 404 -22.21 22.88 -9.73
C SER A 404 -23.42 23.78 -10.04
N HIS A 405 -24.58 23.49 -9.46
CA HIS A 405 -25.78 24.34 -9.59
C HIS A 405 -25.65 25.61 -8.74
N ILE A 406 -25.19 25.47 -7.49
CA ILE A 406 -25.00 26.59 -6.57
C ILE A 406 -23.99 27.59 -7.14
N ILE A 407 -22.80 27.12 -7.54
CA ILE A 407 -21.74 27.96 -8.12
C ILE A 407 -22.23 28.64 -9.40
N LYS A 408 -22.97 27.94 -10.27
CA LYS A 408 -23.54 28.54 -11.48
C LYS A 408 -24.51 29.69 -11.17
N HIS A 409 -25.34 29.54 -10.13
CA HIS A 409 -26.23 30.60 -9.68
C HIS A 409 -25.42 31.78 -9.08
N LEU A 410 -24.45 31.48 -8.22
CA LEU A 410 -23.60 32.49 -7.58
C LEU A 410 -22.81 33.32 -8.61
N GLU A 411 -22.26 32.67 -9.63
CA GLU A 411 -21.55 33.34 -10.74
C GLU A 411 -22.51 34.14 -11.62
N LYS A 412 -23.67 33.58 -11.99
CA LYS A 412 -24.66 34.28 -12.84
C LYS A 412 -25.16 35.58 -12.21
N ASN A 413 -25.30 35.61 -10.89
CA ASN A 413 -25.81 36.74 -10.14
C ASN A 413 -24.70 37.62 -9.54
N ASN A 414 -23.42 37.39 -9.89
CA ASN A 414 -22.26 38.14 -9.36
C ASN A 414 -22.23 38.24 -7.82
N ILE A 415 -22.62 37.17 -7.14
CA ILE A 415 -22.73 37.14 -5.66
C ILE A 415 -21.34 37.02 -5.01
N LEU A 416 -20.41 36.32 -5.65
CA LEU A 416 -19.07 36.07 -5.11
C LEU A 416 -18.16 37.29 -5.31
N SER A 417 -17.50 37.71 -4.23
CA SER A 417 -16.47 38.75 -4.27
C SER A 417 -15.35 38.42 -5.25
N ASP A 418 -14.85 39.43 -5.94
CA ASP A 418 -13.65 39.31 -6.77
C ASP A 418 -12.37 39.10 -5.98
N GLN A 419 -12.39 39.21 -4.66
CA GLN A 419 -11.26 38.82 -3.79
C GLN A 419 -11.36 37.37 -3.30
N GLN A 420 -12.41 36.64 -3.67
CA GLN A 420 -12.51 35.22 -3.37
C GLN A 420 -11.81 34.44 -4.49
N HIS A 421 -10.61 33.90 -4.23
CA HIS A 421 -9.84 33.12 -5.22
C HIS A 421 -9.94 31.61 -5.02
N GLY A 422 -10.08 31.18 -3.76
CA GLY A 422 -10.19 29.76 -3.41
C GLY A 422 -11.40 29.10 -4.06
N PHE A 423 -11.18 27.92 -4.67
CA PHE A 423 -12.22 27.05 -5.22
C PHE A 423 -13.11 27.68 -6.31
N ARG A 424 -12.66 28.77 -6.95
CA ARG A 424 -13.34 29.37 -8.11
C ARG A 424 -12.68 28.95 -9.41
N LYS A 425 -13.51 28.78 -10.44
CA LYS A 425 -13.02 28.46 -11.78
C LYS A 425 -12.17 29.63 -12.30
N ARG A 426 -11.04 29.32 -12.96
CA ARG A 426 -10.08 30.31 -13.52
C ARG A 426 -9.40 31.22 -12.47
N ARG A 427 -9.46 30.89 -11.19
CA ARG A 427 -8.69 31.56 -10.12
C ARG A 427 -7.79 30.55 -9.42
N SER A 428 -6.66 31.00 -8.91
CA SER A 428 -5.66 30.17 -8.23
C SER A 428 -5.00 30.96 -7.10
N CYS A 429 -4.06 30.33 -6.37
CA CYS A 429 -3.32 31.05 -5.33
C CYS A 429 -2.46 32.18 -5.91
N GLU A 430 -1.99 32.02 -7.15
CA GLU A 430 -1.20 33.03 -7.85
C GLU A 430 -2.05 34.23 -8.32
N SER A 431 -3.37 34.07 -8.48
CA SER A 431 -4.23 35.17 -8.93
C SER A 431 -4.68 36.09 -7.79
N GLN A 432 -4.28 35.82 -6.55
CA GLN A 432 -4.67 36.58 -5.35
C GLN A 432 -3.92 37.92 -5.20
N PHE A 433 -2.86 38.14 -5.97
CA PHE A 433 -1.97 39.31 -5.89
C PHE A 433 -2.36 40.42 -6.85
#